data_AF-A0A5E6NWJ5-F1
#
_entry.id   AF-A0A5E6NWJ5-F1
#
_cell.length_a   1.000
_cell.length_b   1.000
_cell.length_c   1.000
_cell.angle_alpha   90.00
_cell.angle_beta   90.00
_cell.angle_gamma   90.00
#
_symmetry.space_group_name_H-M   'P 1'
#
loop_
_entity.id
_entity.type
_entity.pdbx_description
1 polymer ?
#
loop_
_entity_poly.entity_id
_entity_poly.type
_entity_poly.pdbx_seq_one_letter_code
_entity_poly.pdbx_strand_id
1 'polypeptide(L)'
;MVIGRNNGAGTNKTEFNLRSLNIGMDRRIAQDKTIGFALGLGKQDRTATGIDFSGDVDTKQYTLSSYGALELSNKGSIEAVLGVAKATHKVGKSNTPSADQGSNGFFASIAYRADLQAQSVDLSPFIRYDISRIKMKANDVLTNSETATDEAIALGIDISKTGNYEEGNSLAL
;
A
#
# COMPACT_ATOMS: atom_id res chain seq x y z
N MET A 1 -1.10 -5.87 -1.93
CA MET A 1 -0.02 -6.48 -1.12
C MET A 1 1.25 -6.44 -1.95
N VAL A 2 2.20 -5.56 -1.62
CA VAL A 2 3.54 -5.58 -2.23
C VAL A 2 4.43 -6.35 -1.27
N ILE A 3 4.90 -7.54 -1.68
CA ILE A 3 5.93 -8.29 -0.96
C ILE A 3 7.26 -7.90 -1.60
N GLY A 4 7.96 -6.94 -1.00
CA GLY A 4 9.33 -6.62 -1.37
C GLY A 4 10.31 -7.38 -0.47
N ARG A 5 11.08 -8.33 -1.01
CA ARG A 5 12.30 -8.81 -0.36
C ARG A 5 13.47 -7.98 -0.88
N ASN A 6 14.11 -7.20 -0.02
CA ASN A 6 15.39 -6.58 -0.35
C ASN A 6 16.51 -7.55 0.01
N ASN A 7 17.14 -8.14 -1.01
CA ASN A 7 18.29 -9.02 -0.83
C ASN A 7 19.56 -8.16 -0.80
N GLY A 8 19.94 -7.68 0.39
CA GLY A 8 21.28 -7.13 0.60
C GLY A 8 22.35 -8.17 0.27
N ALA A 9 23.47 -7.75 -0.30
CA ALA A 9 24.62 -8.61 -0.56
C ALA A 9 25.53 -8.69 0.69
N GLY A 10 26.05 -9.89 1.00
CA GLY A 10 26.99 -10.13 2.10
C GLY A 10 26.35 -10.39 3.46
N THR A 11 27.05 -10.09 4.56
CA THR A 11 26.55 -10.20 5.96
C THR A 11 25.50 -9.15 6.32
N ASN A 12 25.26 -8.17 5.44
CA ASN A 12 24.27 -7.12 5.64
C ASN A 12 22.89 -7.61 5.16
N LYS A 13 21.93 -7.76 6.08
CA LYS A 13 20.59 -8.26 5.78
C LYS A 13 19.53 -7.39 6.45
N THR A 14 18.48 -7.07 5.69
CA THR A 14 17.27 -6.46 6.23
C THR A 14 16.10 -7.42 6.04
N GLU A 15 15.48 -7.81 7.13
CA GLU A 15 14.20 -8.50 7.15
C GLU A 15 13.08 -7.54 7.49
N PHE A 16 11.90 -7.75 6.90
CA PHE A 16 10.74 -6.90 7.09
C PHE A 16 9.46 -7.72 7.06
N ASN A 17 8.59 -7.51 8.05
CA ASN A 17 7.28 -8.11 8.15
C ASN A 17 6.22 -7.02 8.35
N LEU A 18 5.27 -6.92 7.41
CA LEU A 18 4.15 -5.98 7.47
C LEU A 18 2.86 -6.72 7.76
N ARG A 19 2.11 -6.22 8.73
CA ARG A 19 0.71 -6.58 8.94
C ARG A 19 -0.13 -5.32 8.90
N SER A 20 -1.20 -5.33 8.11
CA SER A 20 -2.09 -4.18 7.99
C SER A 20 -3.56 -4.59 7.94
N LEU A 21 -4.41 -3.78 8.53
CA LEU A 21 -5.86 -3.83 8.42
C LEU A 21 -6.32 -2.54 7.75
N ASN A 22 -7.12 -2.64 6.69
CA ASN A 22 -7.74 -1.49 6.04
C ASN A 22 -9.25 -1.69 6.00
N ILE A 23 -10.00 -0.64 6.33
CA ILE A 23 -11.46 -0.63 6.28
C ILE A 23 -11.86 0.58 5.45
N GLY A 24 -12.71 0.35 4.45
CA GLY A 24 -13.20 1.40 3.56
C GLY A 24 -14.71 1.41 3.45
N MET A 25 -15.23 2.56 3.06
CA MET A 25 -16.61 2.73 2.60
C MET A 25 -16.60 3.56 1.33
N ASP A 26 -17.42 3.18 0.36
CA ASP A 26 -17.60 3.90 -0.89
C ASP A 26 -19.06 4.10 -1.23
N ARG A 27 -19.29 5.05 -2.13
CA ARG A 27 -20.59 5.34 -2.70
C ARG A 27 -20.44 5.63 -4.19
N ARG A 28 -21.31 5.01 -4.97
CA ARG A 28 -21.56 5.38 -6.36
C ARG A 28 -22.27 6.73 -6.42
N ILE A 29 -21.64 7.73 -7.03
CA ILE A 29 -22.16 9.11 -7.16
C ILE A 29 -22.73 9.39 -8.55
N ALA A 30 -22.36 8.59 -9.55
CA ALA A 30 -22.97 8.51 -10.87
C ALA A 30 -22.82 7.09 -11.41
N GLN A 31 -23.48 6.75 -12.53
CA GLN A 31 -23.42 5.40 -13.09
C GLN A 31 -21.99 4.89 -13.30
N ASP A 32 -21.09 5.80 -13.67
CA ASP A 32 -19.69 5.59 -14.03
C ASP A 32 -18.70 6.07 -12.95
N LYS A 33 -19.17 6.54 -11.79
CA LYS A 33 -18.32 7.21 -10.79
C LYS A 33 -18.54 6.70 -9.37
N THR A 34 -17.45 6.33 -8.74
CA THR A 34 -17.40 5.92 -7.33
C THR A 34 -16.41 6.79 -6.57
N ILE A 35 -16.77 7.16 -5.35
CA ILE A 35 -15.86 7.80 -4.39
C ILE A 35 -15.96 7.08 -3.05
N GLY A 36 -14.84 6.93 -2.36
CA GLY A 36 -14.81 6.31 -1.05
C GLY A 36 -13.69 6.85 -0.18
N PHE A 37 -13.72 6.40 1.06
CA PHE A 37 -12.74 6.72 2.08
C PHE A 37 -12.28 5.43 2.75
N ALA A 38 -11.01 5.38 3.14
CA ALA A 38 -10.44 4.26 3.85
C ALA A 38 -9.60 4.71 5.04
N LEU A 39 -9.66 3.91 6.10
CA LEU A 39 -8.79 3.97 7.28
C LEU A 39 -7.91 2.74 7.29
N GLY A 40 -6.61 2.93 7.51
CA GLY A 40 -5.63 1.86 7.59
C GLY A 40 -4.87 1.87 8.89
N LEU A 41 -4.62 0.68 9.43
CA LEU A 41 -3.77 0.41 10.58
C LEU A 41 -2.67 -0.55 10.15
N GLY A 42 -1.42 -0.18 10.37
CA GLY A 42 -0.25 -0.98 10.01
C GLY A 42 0.67 -1.22 11.21
N LYS A 43 1.22 -2.42 11.32
CA LYS A 43 2.38 -2.75 12.16
C LYS A 43 3.45 -3.36 11.27
N GLN A 44 4.66 -2.82 11.38
CA GLN A 44 5.82 -3.21 10.61
C GLN A 44 6.94 -3.52 11.57
N ASP A 45 7.48 -4.73 11.47
CA ASP A 45 8.64 -5.15 12.24
C ASP A 45 9.80 -5.33 11.25
N ARG A 46 10.90 -4.59 11.45
CA ARG A 46 12.07 -4.61 10.58
C ARG A 46 13.31 -4.92 11.39
N THR A 47 14.04 -5.96 11.02
CA THR A 47 15.34 -6.27 11.62
C THR A 47 16.42 -6.00 10.58
N ALA A 48 17.34 -5.10 10.89
CA ALA A 48 18.51 -4.85 10.07
C ALA A 48 19.76 -5.37 10.79
N THR A 49 20.61 -6.06 10.04
CA THR A 49 21.92 -6.52 10.46
C THR A 49 22.92 -5.97 9.47
N GLY A 50 23.94 -5.27 9.95
CA GLY A 50 24.99 -4.75 9.08
C GLY A 50 26.06 -3.98 9.83
N ILE A 51 27.15 -3.69 9.12
CA ILE A 51 28.35 -3.05 9.69
C ILE A 51 28.07 -1.62 10.18
N ASP A 52 27.20 -0.88 9.48
CA ASP A 52 26.87 0.52 9.80
C ASP A 52 25.62 0.64 10.69
N PHE A 53 24.76 -0.37 10.69
CA PHE A 53 23.57 -0.43 11.53
C PHE A 53 23.14 -1.87 11.78
N SER A 54 22.98 -2.20 13.07
CA SER A 54 22.29 -3.41 13.51
C SER A 54 21.25 -3.03 14.56
N GLY A 55 20.01 -3.47 14.37
CA GLY A 55 18.91 -3.18 15.28
C GLY A 55 17.54 -3.50 14.71
N ASP A 56 16.57 -3.55 15.60
CA ASP A 56 15.16 -3.75 15.28
C ASP A 56 14.44 -2.41 15.18
N VAL A 57 13.51 -2.30 14.23
CA VAL A 57 12.68 -1.12 14.03
C VAL A 57 11.22 -1.55 13.95
N ASP A 58 10.48 -1.26 15.02
CA ASP A 58 9.04 -1.51 15.10
C ASP A 58 8.30 -0.22 14.73
N THR A 59 7.49 -0.29 13.67
CA THR A 59 6.69 0.83 13.17
C THR A 59 5.21 0.54 13.37
N LYS A 60 4.48 1.48 13.96
CA LYS A 60 3.02 1.51 13.94
C LYS A 60 2.57 2.67 13.07
N GLN A 61 1.65 2.41 12.15
CA GLN A 61 1.17 3.39 11.19
C GLN A 61 -0.35 3.46 11.16
N TYR A 62 -0.85 4.67 10.95
CA TYR A 62 -2.25 4.99 10.71
C TYR A 62 -2.36 5.73 9.38
N THR A 63 -3.34 5.38 8.56
CA THR A 63 -3.62 6.08 7.30
C THR A 63 -5.07 6.50 7.21
N LEU A 64 -5.30 7.62 6.53
CA LEU A 64 -6.61 8.07 6.09
C LEU A 64 -6.47 8.46 4.62
N SER A 65 -7.35 7.94 3.78
CA SER A 65 -7.35 8.25 2.35
C SER A 65 -8.75 8.39 1.79
N SER A 66 -8.86 9.20 0.74
CA SER A 66 -9.98 9.15 -0.21
C SER A 66 -9.54 8.45 -1.48
N TYR A 67 -10.44 7.70 -2.10
CA TYR A 67 -10.22 7.06 -3.38
C TYR A 67 -11.42 7.27 -4.29
N GLY A 68 -11.20 7.14 -5.59
CA GLY A 68 -12.28 7.21 -6.56
C GLY A 68 -11.94 6.47 -7.84
N ALA A 69 -12.99 6.09 -8.56
CA ALA A 69 -12.90 5.43 -9.85
C ALA A 69 -13.86 6.08 -10.84
N LEU A 70 -13.40 6.23 -12.08
CA LEU A 70 -14.18 6.65 -13.24
C LEU A 70 -14.15 5.51 -14.27
N GLU A 71 -15.31 4.90 -14.51
CA GLU A 71 -15.48 3.88 -15.56
C GLU A 71 -15.59 4.56 -16.93
N LEU A 72 -14.72 4.18 -17.86
CA LEU A 72 -14.68 4.67 -19.23
C LEU A 72 -15.51 3.77 -20.16
N SER A 73 -16.76 3.48 -19.75
CA SER A 73 -17.66 2.53 -20.43
C SER A 73 -16.98 1.16 -20.60
N ASN A 74 -16.87 0.64 -21.82
CA ASN A 74 -16.24 -0.65 -22.13
C ASN A 74 -14.72 -0.55 -22.39
N LYS A 75 -14.09 0.57 -22.05
CA LYS A 75 -12.67 0.82 -22.35
C LYS A 75 -11.77 0.71 -21.12
N GLY A 76 -12.33 0.44 -19.94
CA GLY A 76 -11.59 0.36 -18.68
C GLY A 76 -11.97 1.43 -17.66
N SER A 77 -11.06 1.73 -16.74
CA SER A 77 -11.25 2.67 -15.65
C SER A 77 -10.03 3.56 -15.40
N ILE A 78 -10.26 4.74 -14.82
CA ILE A 78 -9.25 5.55 -14.17
C ILE A 78 -9.52 5.50 -12.67
N GLU A 79 -8.50 5.13 -11.89
CA GLU A 79 -8.57 5.02 -10.44
C GLU A 79 -7.58 6.01 -9.82
N ALA A 80 -7.97 6.66 -8.74
CA ALA A 80 -7.10 7.58 -8.02
C ALA A 80 -7.24 7.41 -6.50
N VAL A 81 -6.13 7.58 -5.79
CA VAL A 81 -6.07 7.56 -4.32
C VAL A 81 -5.27 8.76 -3.84
N LEU A 82 -5.75 9.38 -2.77
CA LEU A 82 -5.07 10.47 -2.07
C LEU A 82 -5.14 10.19 -0.57
N GLY A 83 -4.02 10.27 0.14
CA GLY A 83 -4.04 10.00 1.57
C GLY A 83 -2.89 10.58 2.35
N VAL A 84 -3.06 10.48 3.66
CA VAL A 84 -2.08 10.89 4.67
C VAL A 84 -1.76 9.70 5.57
N ALA A 85 -0.54 9.68 6.08
CA ALA A 85 -0.04 8.68 7.00
C ALA A 85 0.56 9.34 8.23
N LYS A 86 0.44 8.69 9.38
CA LYS A 86 1.19 9.03 10.58
C LYS A 86 1.79 7.74 11.14
N ALA A 87 3.06 7.77 11.48
CA ALA A 87 3.71 6.60 12.06
C ALA A 87 4.59 6.96 13.27
N THR A 88 4.79 5.96 14.11
CA THR A 88 5.75 5.97 15.21
C THR A 88 6.69 4.80 15.00
N HIS A 89 7.99 5.07 15.08
CA HIS A 89 9.07 4.11 14.88
C HIS A 89 9.82 3.95 16.21
N LYS A 90 9.96 2.72 16.69
CA LYS A 90 10.75 2.36 17.86
C LYS A 90 12.00 1.63 17.41
N VAL A 91 13.18 2.05 17.85
CA VAL A 91 14.45 1.48 17.41
C VAL A 91 15.09 0.67 18.54
N GLY A 92 14.99 -0.66 18.50
CA GLY A 92 15.73 -1.52 19.42
C GLY A 92 17.22 -1.53 19.06
N LYS A 93 18.07 -0.88 19.87
CA LYS A 93 19.52 -1.09 19.88
C LYS A 93 19.96 -1.63 21.24
N SER A 94 20.89 -2.57 21.24
CA SER A 94 21.35 -3.28 22.44
C SER A 94 21.96 -2.39 23.53
N ASN A 95 22.42 -1.16 23.24
CA ASN A 95 23.14 -0.30 24.19
C ASN A 95 22.74 1.20 24.21
N THR A 96 21.62 1.62 23.60
CA THR A 96 21.17 3.03 23.66
C THR A 96 19.67 3.14 23.85
N PRO A 97 19.18 3.99 24.78
CA PRO A 97 17.76 4.29 24.89
C PRO A 97 17.26 4.85 23.56
N SER A 98 16.31 4.16 22.92
CA SER A 98 15.66 4.68 21.70
C SER A 98 14.47 5.53 22.09
N ALA A 99 14.58 6.83 21.85
CA ALA A 99 13.39 7.67 21.80
C ALA A 99 12.52 7.25 20.60
N ASP A 100 11.22 7.08 20.85
CA ASP A 100 10.23 6.89 19.78
C ASP A 100 10.39 8.03 18.74
N GLN A 101 10.44 7.66 17.47
CA GLN A 101 10.61 8.59 16.37
C GLN A 101 9.29 8.72 15.61
N GLY A 102 8.71 9.92 15.59
CA GLY A 102 7.47 10.18 14.85
C GLY A 102 7.71 10.52 13.39
N SER A 103 6.77 10.16 12.51
CA SER A 103 6.72 10.62 11.13
C SER A 103 5.31 10.95 10.69
N ASN A 104 5.21 11.86 9.72
CA ASN A 104 3.99 12.14 8.98
C ASN A 104 4.28 11.90 7.50
N GLY A 105 3.30 11.43 6.74
CA GLY A 105 3.44 11.21 5.32
C GLY A 105 2.21 11.58 4.53
N PHE A 106 2.41 11.70 3.23
CA PHE A 106 1.38 11.86 2.23
C PHE A 106 1.64 10.84 1.13
N PHE A 107 0.58 10.32 0.54
CA PHE A 107 0.67 9.42 -0.61
C PHE A 107 -0.44 9.72 -1.61
N ALA A 108 -0.13 9.54 -2.88
CA ALA A 108 -1.09 9.63 -3.96
C ALA A 108 -0.80 8.56 -5.02
N SER A 109 -1.85 8.13 -5.70
CA SER A 109 -1.75 7.16 -6.79
C SER A 109 -2.77 7.48 -7.86
N ILE A 110 -2.40 7.24 -9.12
CA ILE A 110 -3.31 7.23 -10.26
C ILE A 110 -3.02 6.00 -11.12
N ALA A 111 -4.07 5.27 -11.49
CA ALA A 111 -4.00 4.13 -12.36
C ALA A 111 -4.95 4.29 -13.54
N TYR A 112 -4.51 3.79 -14.69
CA TYR A 112 -5.40 3.45 -15.80
C TYR A 112 -5.38 1.94 -15.97
N ARG A 113 -6.58 1.36 -16.08
CA ARG A 113 -6.80 -0.06 -16.33
C ARG A 113 -7.66 -0.15 -17.58
N ALA A 114 -7.24 -0.91 -18.58
CA ALA A 114 -8.09 -1.20 -19.72
C ALA A 114 -8.89 -2.49 -19.48
N ASP A 115 -10.06 -2.60 -20.08
CA ASP A 115 -10.84 -3.85 -20.05
C ASP A 115 -10.84 -4.49 -21.45
N LEU A 116 -10.29 -5.70 -21.52
CA LEU A 116 -10.21 -6.48 -22.75
C LEU A 116 -10.91 -7.82 -22.50
N GLN A 117 -12.05 -8.04 -23.16
CA GLN A 117 -12.70 -9.35 -23.15
C GLN A 117 -12.05 -10.27 -24.18
N ALA A 118 -11.48 -11.38 -23.71
CA ALA A 118 -10.89 -12.41 -24.54
C ALA A 118 -11.58 -13.76 -24.28
N GLN A 119 -12.59 -14.08 -25.10
CA GLN A 119 -13.38 -15.32 -25.01
C GLN A 119 -13.97 -15.57 -23.62
N SER A 120 -13.35 -16.43 -22.82
CA SER A 120 -13.80 -16.87 -21.49
C SER A 120 -12.92 -16.33 -20.35
N VAL A 121 -12.07 -15.34 -20.64
CA VAL A 121 -11.14 -14.72 -19.70
C VAL A 121 -11.21 -13.21 -19.86
N ASP A 122 -11.28 -12.51 -18.74
CA ASP A 122 -11.17 -11.07 -18.67
C ASP A 122 -9.69 -10.71 -18.46
N LEU A 123 -9.19 -9.82 -19.33
CA LEU A 123 -7.83 -9.32 -19.27
C LEU A 123 -7.86 -7.82 -18.99
N SER A 124 -7.17 -7.40 -17.94
CA SER A 124 -7.12 -6.00 -17.54
C SER A 124 -5.67 -5.52 -17.39
N PRO A 125 -5.00 -5.13 -18.50
CA PRO A 125 -3.70 -4.48 -18.43
C PRO A 125 -3.84 -3.13 -17.72
N PHE A 126 -2.82 -2.78 -16.92
CA PHE A 126 -2.82 -1.53 -16.17
C PHE A 126 -1.44 -0.86 -16.18
N ILE A 127 -1.49 0.46 -16.02
CA ILE A 127 -0.37 1.31 -15.66
C ILE A 127 -0.76 2.09 -14.41
N ARG A 128 0.15 2.22 -13.46
CA ARG A 128 -0.04 2.99 -12.24
C ARG A 128 1.18 3.83 -11.93
N TYR A 129 0.93 5.04 -11.47
CA TYR A 129 1.95 5.93 -10.90
C TYR A 129 1.63 6.15 -9.42
N ASP A 130 2.62 5.92 -8.57
CA ASP A 130 2.55 6.10 -7.12
C ASP A 130 3.58 7.15 -6.70
N ILE A 131 3.18 8.07 -5.82
CA ILE A 131 4.09 9.00 -5.15
C ILE A 131 3.82 9.00 -3.66
N SER A 132 4.88 8.98 -2.86
CA SER A 132 4.79 9.12 -1.41
C SER A 132 5.88 10.05 -0.88
N ARG A 133 5.53 10.83 0.14
CA ARG A 133 6.47 11.72 0.82
C ARG A 133 6.33 11.54 2.32
N ILE A 134 7.42 11.19 2.99
CA ILE A 134 7.46 10.98 4.43
C ILE A 134 8.42 11.98 5.05
N LYS A 135 7.96 12.65 6.11
CA LYS A 135 8.78 13.55 6.93
C LYS A 135 8.94 12.94 8.32
N MET A 136 10.18 12.59 8.67
CA MET A 136 10.57 12.22 10.03
C MET A 136 10.69 13.50 10.87
N LYS A 137 10.11 13.50 12.06
CA LYS A 137 10.18 14.65 12.99
C LYS A 137 11.54 14.69 13.67
N ALA A 138 11.98 15.83 14.15
CA ALA A 138 13.14 15.83 15.03
C ALA A 138 12.80 15.16 16.37
N ASN A 139 13.77 14.50 17.00
CA ASN A 139 13.75 14.06 18.39
C ASN A 139 15.15 14.22 19.01
N ASP A 140 15.35 13.73 20.23
CA ASP A 140 16.64 13.87 20.94
C ASP A 140 17.82 13.17 20.23
N VAL A 141 17.54 12.25 19.29
CA VAL A 141 18.53 11.51 18.50
C VAL A 141 18.65 12.11 17.08
N LEU A 142 17.51 12.44 16.46
CA LEU A 142 17.43 13.08 15.15
C LEU A 142 17.24 14.58 15.34
N THR A 143 18.34 15.34 15.41
CA THR A 143 18.31 16.76 15.76
C THR A 143 17.61 17.64 14.72
N ASN A 144 17.42 17.15 13.49
CA ASN A 144 16.75 17.85 12.40
C ASN A 144 15.70 16.95 11.74
N SER A 145 14.56 17.51 11.34
CA SER A 145 13.57 16.73 10.57
C SER A 145 14.12 16.37 9.20
N GLU A 146 13.97 15.10 8.81
CA GLU A 146 14.36 14.60 7.49
C GLU A 146 13.13 14.33 6.63
N THR A 147 13.29 14.41 5.31
CA THR A 147 12.21 14.13 4.37
C THR A 147 12.71 13.26 3.23
N ALA A 148 11.94 12.23 2.91
CA ALA A 148 12.14 11.38 1.76
C ALA A 148 10.90 11.44 0.86
N THR A 149 11.13 11.47 -0.45
CA THR A 149 10.10 11.31 -1.48
C THR A 149 10.44 10.06 -2.27
N ASP A 150 9.44 9.22 -2.52
CA ASP A 150 9.54 8.02 -3.32
C ASP A 150 8.48 8.05 -4.43
N GLU A 151 8.89 7.67 -5.63
CA GLU A 151 8.06 7.65 -6.84
C GLU A 151 8.22 6.29 -7.52
N ALA A 152 7.10 5.70 -7.94
CA ALA A 152 7.11 4.39 -8.59
C ALA A 152 6.12 4.35 -9.75
N ILE A 153 6.52 3.62 -10.80
CA ILE A 153 5.64 3.25 -11.91
C ILE A 153 5.47 1.73 -11.89
N ALA A 154 4.23 1.27 -11.97
CA ALA A 154 3.90 -0.14 -12.10
C ALA A 154 3.18 -0.39 -13.43
N LEU A 155 3.53 -1.49 -14.08
CA LEU A 155 2.89 -2.03 -15.27
C LEU A 155 2.52 -3.48 -14.99
N GLY A 156 1.32 -3.90 -15.38
CA GLY A 156 0.89 -5.27 -15.15
C GLY A 156 -0.36 -5.63 -15.93
N ILE A 157 -0.78 -6.88 -15.79
CA ILE A 157 -2.00 -7.41 -16.39
C ILE A 157 -2.68 -8.28 -15.33
N ASP A 158 -3.94 -7.95 -15.04
CA ASP A 158 -4.80 -8.81 -14.24
C ASP A 158 -5.56 -9.77 -15.17
N ILE A 159 -5.64 -11.04 -14.78
CA ILE A 159 -6.28 -12.11 -15.54
C ILE A 159 -7.32 -12.75 -14.63
N SER A 160 -8.59 -12.69 -15.00
CA SER A 160 -9.68 -13.32 -14.25
C SER A 160 -10.56 -14.16 -15.15
N LYS A 161 -11.10 -15.25 -14.57
CA LYS A 161 -12.11 -16.08 -15.21
C LYS A 161 -13.28 -16.20 -14.28
N THR A 162 -14.43 -15.67 -14.71
CA THR A 162 -15.68 -15.80 -13.97
C THR A 162 -16.33 -17.13 -14.34
N GLY A 163 -16.44 -18.04 -13.37
CA GLY A 163 -17.21 -19.28 -13.52
C GLY A 163 -18.65 -19.05 -13.07
N ASN A 164 -19.62 -19.34 -13.94
CA ASN A 164 -21.02 -19.39 -13.54
C ASN A 164 -21.23 -20.66 -12.71
N TYR A 165 -21.60 -20.51 -11.44
CA TYR A 165 -22.15 -21.61 -10.67
C TYR A 165 -23.56 -21.89 -11.20
N GLU A 166 -23.78 -23.05 -11.81
CA GLU A 166 -25.13 -23.54 -12.04
C GLU A 166 -25.75 -23.83 -10.67
N GLU A 167 -26.85 -23.16 -10.33
CA GLU A 167 -27.62 -23.48 -9.12
C GLU A 167 -28.01 -24.95 -9.17
N GLY A 168 -27.49 -25.72 -8.20
CA GLY A 168 -27.90 -27.09 -7.97
C GLY A 168 -29.42 -27.12 -7.72
N ASN A 169 -30.11 -27.88 -8.57
CA ASN A 169 -31.54 -28.13 -8.51
C ASN A 169 -31.93 -28.65 -7.10
N SER A 170 -32.37 -27.76 -6.22
CA SER A 170 -32.89 -28.14 -4.90
C SER A 170 -34.28 -28.75 -5.10
N LEU A 171 -34.33 -30.07 -5.20
CA LEU A 171 -35.56 -30.85 -5.08
C LEU A 171 -36.25 -30.48 -3.76
N ALA A 172 -37.42 -29.87 -3.87
CA ALA A 172 -38.37 -29.77 -2.77
C ALA A 172 -38.82 -31.18 -2.37
N LEU A 173 -38.66 -31.50 -1.08
CA LEU A 173 -39.31 -32.59 -0.38
C LEU A 173 -40.01 -31.99 0.84
#